data_AF-A0A2K0UHV9-F1
#
_entry.id   AF-A0A2K0UHV9-F1
#
_cell.length_a   1.000
_cell.length_b   1.000
_cell.length_c   1.000
_cell.angle_alpha   90.00
_cell.angle_beta   90.00
_cell.angle_gamma   90.00
#
_symmetry.space_group_name_H-M   'P 1'
#
loop_
_entity.id
_entity.type
_entity.pdbx_description
1 polymer ?
#
loop_
_entity_poly.entity_id
_entity_poly.type
_entity_poly.pdbx_seq_one_letter_code
_entity_poly.pdbx_strand_id
1 'polypeptide(L)'
;MDATAILKQDASMPIGIVGMGGRFPGEATNPDKLWDMVSKGRSALSEVPKDRFNIEAFYHPSAERHGSMNVRGGNFLKEDIARFDAPFFSITAKEAHAMDPQQRLALELSYEGLENGEDSITTIARDGEVNPE
;
A
#
# COMPACT_ATOMS: atom_id res chain seq x y z
N MET A 1 -39.82 -5.92 7.77
CA MET A 1 -38.44 -5.95 8.27
C MET A 1 -37.76 -4.72 7.72
N ASP A 2 -37.45 -3.78 8.61
CA ASP A 2 -37.06 -2.42 8.28
C ASP A 2 -35.55 -2.35 8.02
N ALA A 3 -35.16 -2.10 6.76
CA ALA A 3 -33.76 -2.00 6.32
C ALA A 3 -33.03 -0.82 7.00
N THR A 4 -33.76 0.10 7.62
CA THR A 4 -33.19 1.24 8.38
C THR A 4 -32.61 0.81 9.74
N ALA A 5 -32.92 -0.40 10.23
CA ALA A 5 -32.35 -0.92 11.48
C ALA A 5 -30.89 -1.39 11.38
N ILE A 6 -30.40 -1.70 10.16
CA ILE A 6 -29.02 -2.18 9.95
C ILE A 6 -27.99 -1.04 10.04
N LEU A 7 -28.41 0.22 9.88
CA LEU A 7 -27.50 1.38 9.78
C LEU A 7 -27.40 2.23 11.04
N LYS A 8 -28.01 1.84 12.16
CA LYS A 8 -27.65 2.40 13.47
C LYS A 8 -26.44 1.66 14.02
N GLN A 9 -25.28 1.84 13.38
CA GLN A 9 -24.02 1.55 14.04
C GLN A 9 -23.90 2.53 15.21
N ASP A 10 -23.85 1.97 16.41
CA ASP A 10 -23.54 2.68 17.63
C ASP A 10 -22.19 3.39 17.43
N ALA A 11 -22.16 4.72 17.46
CA ALA A 11 -20.94 5.52 17.32
C ALA A 11 -19.95 5.33 18.50
N SER A 12 -20.19 4.29 19.32
CA SER A 12 -19.51 3.95 20.55
C SER A 12 -18.74 2.63 20.49
N MET A 13 -18.75 1.89 19.36
CA MET A 13 -17.94 0.66 19.25
C MET A 13 -16.47 1.01 18.95
N PRO A 14 -15.54 0.78 19.90
CA PRO A 14 -14.12 1.00 19.64
C PRO A 14 -13.61 -0.03 18.63
N ILE A 15 -12.90 0.46 17.60
CA ILE A 15 -12.22 -0.40 16.62
C ILE A 15 -10.75 -0.50 17.01
N GLY A 16 -10.29 -1.73 17.26
CA GLY A 16 -8.88 -2.02 17.47
C GLY A 16 -8.13 -2.20 16.15
N ILE A 17 -6.93 -1.64 16.06
CA ILE A 17 -5.99 -1.98 14.98
C ILE A 17 -5.17 -3.16 15.47
N VAL A 18 -5.42 -4.34 14.93
CA VAL A 18 -4.76 -5.59 15.35
C VAL A 18 -3.51 -5.91 14.53
N GLY A 19 -3.41 -5.39 13.31
CA GLY A 19 -2.24 -5.58 12.44
C GLY A 19 -2.10 -4.45 11.43
N MET A 20 -0.88 -4.28 10.89
CA MET A 20 -0.55 -3.24 9.92
C MET A 20 0.49 -3.73 8.90
N GLY A 21 0.19 -3.56 7.62
CA GLY A 21 1.14 -3.71 6.51
C GLY A 21 1.40 -2.36 5.86
N GLY A 22 2.62 -2.11 5.40
CA GLY A 22 2.92 -0.87 4.67
C GLY A 22 4.27 -0.85 3.98
N ARG A 23 4.32 -0.19 2.82
CA ARG A 23 5.55 0.20 2.13
C ARG A 23 5.60 1.71 2.07
N PHE A 24 6.69 2.29 2.53
CA PHE A 24 6.87 3.73 2.58
C PHE A 24 8.16 4.16 1.87
N PRO A 25 8.27 5.46 1.54
CA PRO A 25 9.45 5.98 0.87
C PRO A 25 10.74 5.84 1.67
N GLY A 26 11.87 5.87 0.96
CA GLY A 26 13.20 5.83 1.58
C GLY A 26 13.55 4.46 2.15
N GLU A 27 13.90 4.41 3.44
CA GLU A 27 14.28 3.17 4.13
C GLU A 27 13.11 2.49 4.87
N ALA A 28 11.94 3.13 4.87
CA ALA A 28 10.77 2.70 5.62
C ALA A 28 9.99 1.58 4.88
N THR A 29 10.57 0.38 4.87
CA THR A 29 9.97 -0.78 4.19
C THR A 29 8.84 -1.46 4.98
N ASN A 30 8.54 -1.00 6.19
CA ASN A 30 7.47 -1.52 7.06
C ASN A 30 7.07 -0.45 8.12
N PRO A 31 5.98 -0.67 8.89
CA PRO A 31 5.54 0.28 9.92
C PRO A 31 6.58 0.62 10.98
N ASP A 32 7.38 -0.34 11.46
CA ASP A 32 8.42 -0.10 12.47
C ASP A 32 9.52 0.84 11.95
N LYS A 33 9.96 0.62 10.70
CA LYS A 33 10.96 1.48 10.07
C LYS A 33 10.41 2.85 9.72
N LEU A 34 9.11 2.96 9.41
CA LEU A 34 8.44 4.25 9.30
C LEU A 34 8.50 5.00 10.64
N TRP A 35 8.15 4.32 11.74
CA TRP A 35 8.22 4.91 13.07
C TRP A 35 9.64 5.37 13.42
N ASP A 36 10.65 4.55 13.15
CA ASP A 36 12.05 4.93 13.36
C ASP A 36 12.45 6.16 12.53
N MET A 37 12.01 6.25 11.28
CA MET A 37 12.27 7.39 10.42
C MET A 37 11.63 8.67 10.95
N VAL A 38 10.34 8.61 11.29
CA VAL A 38 9.55 9.77 11.74
C VAL A 38 9.98 10.23 13.13
N SER A 39 10.21 9.31 14.07
CA SER A 39 10.67 9.64 15.42
C SER A 39 12.05 10.32 15.44
N LYS A 40 12.88 10.07 14.42
CA LYS A 40 14.18 10.73 14.20
C LYS A 40 14.10 11.97 13.29
N GLY A 41 12.92 12.36 12.82
CA GLY A 41 12.73 13.50 11.92
C GLY A 41 13.43 13.35 10.56
N ARG A 42 13.63 12.11 10.08
CA ARG A 42 14.33 11.84 8.82
C ARG A 42 13.40 12.08 7.61
N SER A 43 13.96 12.66 6.55
CA SER A 43 13.25 12.87 5.27
C SER A 43 13.57 11.75 4.28
N ALA A 44 12.57 11.33 3.52
CA ALA A 44 12.69 10.36 2.42
C ALA A 44 12.62 11.02 1.03
N LEU A 45 12.72 12.35 0.96
CA LEU A 45 12.70 13.09 -0.31
C LEU A 45 13.91 12.68 -1.16
N SER A 46 13.66 12.26 -2.39
CA SER A 46 14.67 11.93 -3.38
C SER A 46 14.35 12.55 -4.72
N GLU A 47 15.33 12.56 -5.62
CA GLU A 47 15.05 12.76 -7.04
C GLU A 47 14.17 11.63 -7.58
N VAL A 48 13.51 11.87 -8.72
CA VAL A 48 12.78 10.83 -9.45
C VAL A 48 13.75 9.71 -9.84
N PRO A 49 13.50 8.45 -9.42
CA PRO A 49 14.35 7.33 -9.82
C PRO A 49 14.37 7.14 -11.35
N LYS A 50 15.55 6.85 -11.90
CA LYS A 50 15.80 6.79 -13.36
C LYS A 50 14.97 5.71 -14.08
N ASP A 51 14.57 4.69 -13.35
CA ASP A 51 13.74 3.56 -13.78
C ASP A 51 12.23 3.88 -13.79
N ARG A 52 11.80 5.04 -13.26
CA ARG A 52 10.38 5.45 -13.25
C ARG A 52 9.99 6.17 -14.52
N PHE A 53 10.67 7.28 -14.81
CA PHE A 53 10.53 8.05 -16.05
C PHE A 53 11.68 9.07 -16.17
N ASN A 54 11.91 9.56 -17.39
CA ASN A 54 12.93 10.57 -17.63
C ASN A 54 12.45 11.96 -17.16
N ILE A 55 12.79 12.35 -15.93
CA ILE A 55 12.39 13.65 -15.36
C ILE A 55 12.92 14.85 -16.16
N GLU A 56 14.09 14.75 -16.80
CA GLU A 56 14.64 15.86 -17.60
C GLU A 56 13.77 16.18 -18.83
N ALA A 57 13.01 15.21 -19.34
CA ALA A 57 12.09 15.43 -20.46
C ALA A 57 10.85 16.23 -20.04
N PHE A 58 10.51 16.24 -18.75
CA PHE A 58 9.30 16.87 -18.22
C PHE A 58 9.59 18.07 -17.31
N TYR A 59 10.84 18.31 -16.92
CA TYR A 59 11.15 19.41 -16.00
C TYR A 59 11.17 20.78 -16.68
N HIS A 60 10.59 21.79 -16.00
CA HIS A 60 10.79 23.19 -16.32
C HIS A 60 10.65 24.07 -15.07
N PRO A 61 11.49 25.09 -14.86
CA PRO A 61 11.44 25.91 -13.64
C PRO A 61 10.15 26.74 -13.50
N SER A 62 9.52 27.16 -14.59
CA SER A 62 8.22 27.85 -14.55
C SER A 62 7.07 26.86 -14.48
N ALA A 63 6.22 27.01 -13.45
CA ALA A 63 4.99 26.23 -13.25
C ALA A 63 3.89 26.52 -14.28
N GLU A 64 3.99 27.63 -15.04
CA GLU A 64 2.99 28.02 -16.05
C GLU A 64 3.19 27.29 -17.40
N ARG A 65 4.32 26.59 -17.56
CA ARG A 65 4.60 25.86 -18.80
C ARG A 65 3.78 24.57 -18.83
N HIS A 66 2.83 24.52 -19.76
CA HIS A 66 1.98 23.37 -19.99
C HIS A 66 2.79 22.12 -20.34
N GLY A 67 2.38 20.98 -19.80
CA GLY A 67 3.03 19.68 -20.04
C GLY A 67 4.38 19.50 -19.34
N SER A 68 4.70 20.35 -18.36
CA SER A 68 5.94 20.26 -17.57
C SER A 68 5.70 20.27 -16.06
N MET A 69 6.70 19.82 -15.32
CA MET A 69 6.75 19.78 -13.86
C MET A 69 7.86 20.70 -13.38
N ASN A 70 7.60 21.52 -12.35
CA ASN A 70 8.62 22.34 -11.69
C ASN A 70 9.29 21.66 -10.48
N VAL A 71 8.95 20.39 -10.24
CA VAL A 71 9.55 19.54 -9.20
C VAL A 71 10.37 18.43 -9.84
N ARG A 72 11.57 18.18 -9.31
CA ARG A 72 12.51 17.14 -9.80
C ARG A 72 12.52 15.87 -8.94
N GLY A 73 11.72 15.85 -7.89
CA GLY A 73 11.77 14.84 -6.86
C GLY A 73 10.46 14.68 -6.12
N GLY A 74 10.45 13.70 -5.23
CA GLY A 74 9.30 13.26 -4.47
C GLY A 74 9.72 12.17 -3.49
N ASN A 75 8.74 11.50 -2.91
CA ASN A 75 9.00 10.40 -2.00
C ASN A 75 8.66 9.10 -2.73
N PHE A 76 9.67 8.31 -3.03
CA PHE A 76 9.52 7.08 -3.83
C PHE A 76 9.81 5.84 -2.98
N LEU A 77 9.06 4.78 -3.24
CA LEU A 77 9.41 3.45 -2.77
C LEU A 77 10.77 3.07 -3.36
N LYS A 78 11.67 2.58 -2.51
CA LYS A 78 13.00 2.11 -2.93
C LYS A 78 12.94 0.74 -3.60
N GLU A 79 11.94 -0.05 -3.24
CA GLU A 79 11.67 -1.35 -3.86
C GLU A 79 11.08 -1.16 -5.26
N ASP A 80 11.43 -2.07 -6.16
CA ASP A 80 10.91 -2.09 -7.52
C ASP A 80 9.42 -2.47 -7.50
N ILE A 81 8.58 -1.50 -7.85
CA ILE A 81 7.11 -1.65 -7.90
C ILE A 81 6.64 -2.62 -8.98
N ALA A 82 7.51 -3.06 -9.89
CA ALA A 82 7.20 -4.08 -10.87
C ALA A 82 7.34 -5.50 -10.30
N ARG A 83 8.02 -5.69 -9.16
CA ARG A 83 8.14 -6.98 -8.49
C ARG A 83 6.83 -7.35 -7.82
N PHE A 84 6.48 -8.64 -7.91
CA PHE A 84 5.28 -9.21 -7.32
C PHE A 84 5.39 -10.74 -7.25
N ASP A 85 5.02 -11.34 -6.12
CA ASP A 85 5.01 -12.80 -5.95
C ASP A 85 3.73 -13.42 -6.56
N ALA A 86 3.67 -13.45 -7.89
CA ALA A 86 2.50 -13.95 -8.61
C ALA A 86 2.11 -15.41 -8.26
N PRO A 87 3.05 -16.37 -8.14
CA PRO A 87 2.72 -17.74 -7.73
C PRO A 87 2.07 -17.82 -6.35
N PHE A 88 2.52 -17.01 -5.38
CA PHE A 88 1.92 -16.99 -4.04
C PHE A 88 0.43 -16.64 -4.08
N PHE A 89 0.04 -15.67 -4.90
CA PHE A 89 -1.36 -15.26 -5.09
C PHE A 89 -2.12 -16.10 -6.14
N SER A 90 -1.55 -17.21 -6.63
CA SER A 90 -2.14 -18.02 -7.71
C SER A 90 -2.45 -17.23 -9.00
N ILE A 91 -1.64 -16.21 -9.30
CA ILE A 91 -1.77 -15.37 -10.50
C ILE A 91 -0.72 -15.79 -11.52
N THR A 92 -1.10 -15.86 -12.80
CA THR A 92 -0.13 -16.19 -13.86
C THR A 92 0.82 -15.03 -14.13
N ALA A 93 2.02 -15.30 -14.64
CA ALA A 93 2.97 -14.24 -15.00
C ALA A 93 2.39 -13.25 -16.03
N LYS A 94 1.54 -13.73 -16.95
CA LYS A 94 0.88 -12.89 -17.96
C LYS A 94 -0.13 -11.94 -17.33
N GLU A 95 -0.95 -12.43 -16.39
CA GLU A 95 -1.90 -11.59 -15.66
C GLU A 95 -1.18 -10.59 -14.77
N ALA A 96 -0.18 -11.03 -14.00
CA ALA A 96 0.62 -10.17 -13.14
C ALA A 96 1.29 -9.02 -13.92
N HIS A 97 1.75 -9.27 -15.14
CA HIS A 97 2.32 -8.22 -16.00
C HIS A 97 1.30 -7.16 -16.44
N ALA A 98 0.03 -7.56 -16.60
CA ALA A 98 -1.06 -6.66 -16.98
C ALA A 98 -1.70 -5.95 -15.78
N MET A 99 -1.40 -6.37 -14.55
CA MET A 99 -1.94 -5.76 -13.33
C MET A 99 -1.29 -4.43 -13.01
N ASP A 100 -2.12 -3.49 -12.54
CA ASP A 100 -1.65 -2.24 -11.95
C ASP A 100 -0.72 -2.56 -10.75
N PRO A 101 0.50 -1.99 -10.68
CA PRO A 101 1.38 -2.11 -9.52
C PRO A 101 0.68 -1.86 -8.17
N GLN A 102 -0.30 -0.96 -8.12
CA GLN A 102 -1.07 -0.66 -6.90
C GLN A 102 -1.92 -1.84 -6.43
N GLN A 103 -2.50 -2.61 -7.36
CA GLN A 103 -3.27 -3.82 -7.02
C GLN A 103 -2.35 -4.92 -6.48
N ARG A 104 -1.17 -5.07 -7.10
CA ARG A 104 -0.14 -6.02 -6.67
C ARG A 104 0.37 -5.70 -5.26
N LEU A 105 0.71 -4.44 -5.01
CA LEU A 105 1.08 -3.96 -3.68
C LEU A 105 -0.05 -4.14 -2.67
N ALA A 106 -1.31 -3.86 -3.05
CA ALA A 106 -2.44 -4.04 -2.14
C ALA A 106 -2.60 -5.51 -1.71
N LEU A 107 -2.37 -6.47 -2.60
CA LEU A 107 -2.42 -7.90 -2.28
C LEU A 107 -1.32 -8.28 -1.27
N GLU A 108 -0.08 -7.88 -1.53
CA GLU A 108 1.06 -8.13 -0.63
C GLU A 108 0.85 -7.48 0.74
N LEU A 109 0.46 -6.20 0.76
CA LEU A 109 0.25 -5.46 2.01
C LEU A 109 -0.94 -5.94 2.83
N SER A 110 -2.00 -6.44 2.17
CA SER A 110 -3.13 -7.05 2.88
C SER A 110 -2.67 -8.32 3.58
N TYR A 111 -1.90 -9.16 2.90
CA TYR A 111 -1.34 -10.38 3.50
C TYR A 111 -0.40 -10.05 4.68
N GLU A 112 0.51 -9.09 4.52
CA GLU A 112 1.40 -8.66 5.60
C GLU A 112 0.66 -8.07 6.80
N GLY A 113 -0.41 -7.31 6.56
CA GLY A 113 -1.23 -6.75 7.63
C GLY A 113 -1.92 -7.83 8.46
N LEU A 114 -2.40 -8.89 7.80
CA LEU A 114 -3.00 -10.05 8.46
C LEU A 114 -1.96 -10.83 9.28
N GLU A 115 -0.81 -11.16 8.70
CA GLU A 115 0.27 -11.85 9.40
C GLU A 115 0.83 -11.03 10.58
N ASN A 116 0.90 -9.70 10.45
CA ASN A 116 1.30 -8.83 11.55
C ASN A 116 0.30 -8.84 12.71
N GLY A 117 -0.99 -9.02 12.41
CA GLY A 117 -2.02 -9.21 13.42
C GLY A 117 -2.11 -10.63 13.99
N GLU A 118 -1.17 -11.50 13.60
CA GLU A 118 -1.12 -12.92 13.97
C GLU A 118 -2.34 -13.73 13.49
N ASP A 119 -3.13 -13.17 12.58
CA ASP A 119 -4.29 -13.80 11.97
C ASP A 119 -3.91 -14.41 10.62
N SER A 120 -3.76 -15.73 10.60
CA SER A 120 -3.51 -16.43 9.33
C SER A 120 -4.77 -16.41 8.45
N ILE A 121 -4.59 -16.39 7.13
CA ILE A 121 -5.71 -16.48 6.18
C ILE A 121 -6.56 -17.74 6.38
N THR A 122 -5.96 -18.82 6.90
CA THR A 122 -6.67 -20.07 7.23
C THR A 122 -7.54 -19.93 8.47
N THR A 123 -7.10 -19.13 9.45
CA THR A 123 -7.87 -18.81 10.65
C THR A 123 -9.13 -18.02 10.27
N ILE A 124 -8.96 -16.97 9.48
CA ILE A 124 -10.06 -16.10 9.03
C ILE A 124 -11.07 -16.86 8.17
N ALA A 125 -10.59 -17.72 7.27
CA ALA A 125 -11.47 -18.53 6.41
C ALA A 125 -12.33 -19.52 7.21
N ARG A 126 -11.86 -20.00 8.37
CA ARG A 126 -12.64 -20.88 9.26
C ARG A 126 -13.66 -20.09 10.07
N ASP A 127 -13.27 -18.92 10.58
CA ASP A 127 -14.14 -18.08 11.41
C ASP A 127 -15.21 -17.35 10.57
N GLY A 128 -14.99 -17.23 9.26
CA GLY A 128 -15.93 -16.71 8.28
C GLY A 128 -17.07 -17.67 7.88
N GLU A 129 -17.01 -18.95 8.27
CA GLU A 129 -18.18 -19.84 8.24
C GLU A 129 -19.12 -19.46 9.39
N VAL A 130 -19.79 -18.32 9.22
CA VAL A 130 -20.94 -17.96 10.06
C VAL A 130 -21.98 -19.04 9.85
N ASN A 131 -22.18 -19.87 10.88
CA ASN A 131 -23.22 -20.88 10.95
C ASN A 131 -24.57 -20.22 10.55
N PRO A 132 -25.23 -20.67 9.46
CA PRO A 132 -26.55 -20.19 9.11
C PRO A 132 -27.58 -20.82 10.05
N GLU A 133 -27.64 -20.35 11.29
CA GLU A 133 -28.82 -20.52 12.15
C GLU A 133 -29.74 -19.31 12.06
#